data_AF-A0A3D5CGT0-F1
#
_entry.id   AF-A0A3D5CGT0-F1
#
_cell.length_a   1.000
_cell.length_b   1.000
_cell.length_c   1.000
_cell.angle_alpha   90.00
_cell.angle_beta   90.00
_cell.angle_gamma   90.00
#
_symmetry.space_group_name_H-M   'P 1'
#
loop_
_entity.id
_entity.type
_entity.pdbx_description
1 polymer ?
#
loop_
_entity_poly.entity_id
_entity_poly.type
_entity_poly.pdbx_seq_one_letter_code
_entity_poly.pdbx_strand_id
1 'polypeptide(L)'
;DWVLEGRKMWITNGSVADVAVVWAQTEGGIRGFLVPTDSAGFSAPQIQHKLSLRASVTSELVLDAVRLPADAVLPEVQGLRGPLSCLNEARYGIAWGALGAARSALTAALTYAAERTQFG
;
A
#
# COMPACT_ATOMS: atom_id res chain seq x y z
N ASP A 1 -12.78 -21.06 -11.10
CA ASP A 1 -12.71 -20.31 -9.82
C ASP A 1 -11.32 -20.39 -9.25
N TRP A 2 -10.98 -19.43 -8.40
CA TRP A 2 -9.71 -19.34 -7.69
C TRP A 2 -9.94 -19.41 -6.19
N VAL A 3 -8.97 -19.96 -5.45
CA VAL A 3 -8.95 -19.91 -3.98
C VAL A 3 -7.63 -19.28 -3.56
N LEU A 4 -7.70 -18.19 -2.82
CA LEU A 4 -6.54 -17.49 -2.29
C LEU A 4 -6.37 -17.78 -0.81
N GLU A 5 -5.19 -18.26 -0.45
CA GLU A 5 -4.75 -18.48 0.93
C GLU A 5 -3.42 -17.76 1.17
N GLY A 6 -3.34 -17.04 2.28
CA GLY A 6 -2.10 -16.41 2.72
C GLY A 6 -2.30 -15.04 3.35
N ARG A 7 -1.19 -14.34 3.52
CA ARG A 7 -1.15 -13.06 4.25
C ARG A 7 -0.29 -12.05 3.49
N LYS A 8 -0.69 -10.78 3.50
CA LYS A 8 0.06 -9.66 2.91
C LYS A 8 0.27 -8.59 3.97
N MET A 9 1.49 -8.14 4.14
CA MET A 9 1.85 -7.20 5.21
C MET A 9 2.07 -5.79 4.66
N TRP A 10 1.83 -4.78 5.52
CA TRP A 10 2.06 -3.36 5.24
C TRP A 10 1.24 -2.80 4.07
N ILE A 11 -0.02 -3.21 3.98
CA ILE A 11 -0.91 -2.76 2.90
C ILE A 11 -1.61 -1.46 3.31
N THR A 12 -1.23 -0.38 2.65
CA THR A 12 -1.88 0.92 2.80
C THR A 12 -3.36 0.80 2.46
N ASN A 13 -4.21 1.42 3.28
CA ASN A 13 -5.68 1.42 3.19
C ASN A 13 -6.37 0.05 3.32
N GLY A 14 -5.67 -1.02 3.71
CA GLY A 14 -6.24 -2.38 3.70
C GLY A 14 -7.57 -2.54 4.44
N SER A 15 -7.75 -1.90 5.61
CA SER A 15 -8.98 -1.99 6.42
C SER A 15 -10.11 -1.05 5.98
N VAL A 16 -9.90 -0.22 4.95
CA VAL A 16 -10.88 0.77 4.47
C VAL A 16 -11.10 0.74 2.96
N ALA A 17 -10.36 -0.10 2.23
CA ALA A 17 -10.50 -0.26 0.78
C ALA A 17 -11.69 -1.18 0.48
N ASP A 18 -12.39 -0.93 -0.63
CA ASP A 18 -13.44 -1.82 -1.13
C ASP A 18 -12.88 -3.00 -1.96
N VAL A 19 -11.71 -2.81 -2.57
CA VAL A 19 -11.03 -3.82 -3.39
C VAL A 19 -9.53 -3.84 -3.09
N ALA A 20 -8.99 -5.05 -2.91
CA ALA A 20 -7.56 -5.29 -2.81
C ALA A 20 -7.02 -5.91 -4.12
N VAL A 21 -5.94 -5.34 -4.67
CA VAL A 21 -5.18 -5.98 -5.75
C VAL A 21 -4.14 -6.89 -5.11
N VAL A 22 -4.33 -8.21 -5.25
CA VAL A 22 -3.48 -9.22 -4.61
C VAL A 22 -2.67 -9.97 -5.65
N TRP A 23 -1.34 -10.01 -5.48
CA TRP A 23 -0.47 -10.88 -6.26
C TRP A 23 -0.25 -12.20 -5.52
N ALA A 24 -0.50 -13.33 -6.19
CA ALA A 24 -0.36 -14.67 -5.64
C ALA A 24 0.29 -15.63 -6.63
N GLN A 25 0.95 -16.66 -6.11
CA GLN A 25 1.54 -17.74 -6.89
C GLN A 25 0.45 -18.73 -7.30
N THR A 26 0.41 -19.09 -8.57
CA THR A 26 -0.42 -20.18 -9.12
C THR A 26 0.48 -21.26 -9.74
N GLU A 27 -0.10 -22.37 -10.19
CA GLU A 27 0.63 -23.38 -10.97
C GLU A 27 1.24 -22.79 -12.25
N GLY A 28 0.56 -21.82 -12.86
CA GLY A 28 1.02 -21.10 -14.06
C GLY A 28 1.90 -19.88 -13.78
N GLY A 29 2.40 -19.70 -12.55
CA GLY A 29 3.21 -18.55 -12.16
C GLY A 29 2.46 -17.50 -11.34
N ILE A 30 3.10 -16.35 -11.11
CA ILE A 30 2.51 -15.24 -10.35
C ILE A 30 1.40 -14.57 -11.19
N ARG A 31 0.24 -14.36 -10.57
CA ARG A 31 -0.92 -13.67 -11.15
C ARG A 31 -1.45 -12.62 -10.18
N GLY A 32 -2.12 -11.60 -10.73
CA GLY A 32 -2.80 -10.56 -9.96
C GLY A 32 -4.31 -10.80 -9.93
N PHE A 33 -4.92 -10.54 -8.78
CA PHE A 33 -6.34 -10.78 -8.53
C PHE A 33 -6.99 -9.53 -7.95
N LEU A 34 -8.23 -9.26 -8.38
CA LEU A 34 -9.11 -8.28 -7.75
C LEU A 34 -9.91 -9.00 -6.67
N VAL A 35 -9.73 -8.59 -5.42
CA VAL A 35 -10.37 -9.21 -4.25
C VAL A 35 -11.28 -8.18 -3.60
N PRO A 36 -12.61 -8.30 -3.74
CA PRO A 36 -13.55 -7.51 -2.94
C PRO A 36 -13.30 -7.75 -1.45
N THR A 37 -13.18 -6.69 -0.66
CA THR A 37 -12.77 -6.81 0.75
C THR A 37 -13.89 -7.29 1.68
N ASP A 38 -15.11 -7.40 1.16
CA ASP A 38 -16.26 -8.05 1.78
C ASP A 38 -16.35 -9.57 1.47
N SER A 39 -15.39 -10.12 0.71
CA SER A 39 -15.37 -11.56 0.38
C SER A 39 -15.22 -12.42 1.64
N ALA A 40 -15.96 -13.52 1.70
CA ALA A 40 -15.82 -14.50 2.79
C ALA A 40 -14.37 -14.99 2.90
N GLY A 41 -13.82 -14.98 4.12
CA GLY A 41 -12.43 -15.34 4.40
C GLY A 41 -11.43 -14.19 4.30
N PHE A 42 -11.84 -13.00 3.84
CA PHE A 42 -11.00 -11.81 3.86
C PHE A 42 -11.08 -11.10 5.21
N SER A 43 -9.95 -10.69 5.78
CA SER A 43 -9.91 -9.71 6.86
C SER A 43 -8.67 -8.83 6.77
N ALA A 44 -8.75 -7.63 7.33
CA ALA A 44 -7.67 -6.64 7.24
C ALA A 44 -7.37 -5.98 8.59
N PRO A 45 -6.71 -6.68 9.53
CA PRO A 45 -6.39 -6.09 10.83
C PRO A 45 -5.40 -4.93 10.66
N GLN A 46 -5.73 -3.79 11.25
CA GLN A 46 -4.92 -2.57 11.16
C GLN A 46 -3.63 -2.69 11.98
N ILE A 47 -2.51 -2.30 11.38
CA ILE A 47 -1.21 -2.20 12.04
C ILE A 47 -1.13 -0.87 12.80
N GLN A 48 -1.00 -0.98 14.12
CA GLN A 48 -0.88 0.14 15.05
C GLN A 48 0.59 0.46 15.37
N HIS A 49 0.82 1.55 16.11
CA HIS A 49 2.13 1.93 16.66
C HIS A 49 3.26 2.18 15.64
N LYS A 50 2.92 2.68 14.44
CA LYS A 50 3.92 3.15 13.46
C LYS A 50 4.70 4.36 13.99
N LEU A 51 6.00 4.44 13.68
CA LEU A 51 6.87 5.57 14.03
C LEU A 51 6.40 6.88 13.37
N SER A 52 6.08 6.81 12.07
CA SER A 52 5.64 7.94 11.25
C SER A 52 4.46 7.52 10.36
N LEU A 53 3.95 8.45 9.53
CA LEU A 53 2.81 8.24 8.63
C LEU A 53 1.58 7.68 9.36
N ARG A 54 1.35 8.14 10.60
CA ARG A 54 0.27 7.65 11.48
C ARG A 54 -1.13 7.93 10.95
N ALA A 55 -1.28 8.97 10.14
CA ALA A 55 -2.53 9.28 9.45
C ALA A 55 -2.83 8.32 8.28
N SER A 56 -1.82 7.61 7.76
CA SER A 56 -2.02 6.60 6.72
C SER A 56 -2.52 5.32 7.37
N VAL A 57 -3.67 4.81 6.92
CA VAL A 57 -4.16 3.49 7.34
C VAL A 57 -3.24 2.42 6.75
N THR A 58 -2.81 1.47 7.57
CA THR A 58 -1.95 0.38 7.10
C THR A 58 -2.38 -0.90 7.80
N SER A 59 -2.52 -1.99 7.05
CA SER A 59 -3.09 -3.24 7.55
C SER A 59 -2.26 -4.43 7.08
N GLU A 60 -2.43 -5.55 7.76
CA GLU A 60 -2.25 -6.84 7.13
C GLU A 60 -3.50 -7.15 6.29
N LEU A 61 -3.37 -7.91 5.21
CA LEU A 61 -4.49 -8.59 4.56
C LEU A 61 -4.36 -10.08 4.85
N VAL A 62 -5.39 -10.67 5.44
CA VAL A 62 -5.52 -12.11 5.69
C VAL A 62 -6.52 -12.66 4.68
N LEU A 63 -6.08 -13.67 3.93
CA LEU A 63 -6.86 -14.38 2.94
C LEU A 63 -6.99 -15.82 3.44
N ASP A 64 -8.12 -16.15 4.02
CA ASP A 64 -8.45 -17.49 4.53
C ASP A 64 -9.41 -18.18 3.56
N ALA A 65 -8.86 -18.98 2.64
CA ALA A 65 -9.59 -19.69 1.60
C ALA A 65 -10.59 -18.81 0.81
N VAL A 66 -10.20 -17.59 0.46
CA VAL A 66 -11.06 -16.63 -0.25
C VAL A 66 -11.34 -17.15 -1.66
N ARG A 67 -12.61 -17.47 -1.94
CA ARG A 67 -13.06 -17.96 -3.25
C ARG A 67 -13.41 -16.80 -4.17
N LEU A 68 -12.87 -16.83 -5.38
CA LEU A 68 -13.11 -15.82 -6.40
C LEU A 68 -13.55 -16.44 -7.73
N PRO A 69 -14.39 -15.75 -8.51
CA PRO A 69 -14.76 -16.19 -9.84
C PRO A 69 -13.53 -16.20 -10.77
N ALA A 70 -13.61 -16.95 -11.86
CA ALA A 70 -12.49 -17.13 -12.79
C ALA A 70 -11.98 -15.81 -13.41
N ASP A 71 -12.86 -14.82 -13.56
CA ASP A 71 -12.61 -13.50 -14.15
C ASP A 71 -12.05 -12.46 -13.16
N ALA A 72 -11.94 -12.80 -11.87
CA ALA A 72 -11.28 -11.94 -10.87
C ALA A 72 -9.77 -11.80 -11.11
N VAL A 73 -9.18 -12.67 -11.95
CA VAL A 73 -7.77 -12.60 -12.32
C VAL A 73 -7.55 -11.51 -13.37
N LEU A 74 -6.52 -10.69 -13.18
CA LEU A 74 -6.11 -9.72 -14.20
C LEU A 74 -5.66 -10.48 -15.47
N PRO A 75 -6.28 -10.22 -16.63
CA PRO A 75 -6.15 -11.08 -17.80
C PRO A 75 -4.80 -10.94 -18.52
N GLU A 76 -4.29 -9.71 -18.63
CA GLU A 76 -3.15 -9.37 -19.50
C GLU A 76 -1.80 -9.34 -18.80
N VAL A 77 -1.77 -9.68 -17.50
CA VAL A 77 -0.57 -9.53 -16.69
C VAL A 77 -0.21 -10.82 -15.97
N GLN A 78 1.05 -11.23 -16.17
CA GLN A 78 1.64 -12.43 -15.58
C GLN A 78 3.02 -12.10 -15.04
N GLY A 79 3.44 -12.82 -14.01
CA GLY A 79 4.72 -12.60 -13.35
C GLY A 79 4.77 -11.29 -12.57
N LEU A 80 6.00 -10.81 -12.34
CA LEU A 80 6.25 -9.57 -11.61
C LEU A 80 6.15 -8.31 -12.49
N ARG A 81 5.85 -8.44 -13.79
CA ARG A 81 5.76 -7.29 -14.70
C ARG A 81 4.72 -6.27 -14.24
N GLY A 82 3.56 -6.73 -13.77
CA GLY A 82 2.48 -5.88 -13.25
C GLY A 82 2.88 -5.02 -12.04
N PRO A 83 3.29 -5.63 -10.91
CA PRO A 83 3.68 -4.84 -9.75
C PRO A 83 4.94 -3.99 -10.00
N LEU A 84 5.84 -4.42 -10.89
CA LEU A 84 7.05 -3.64 -11.20
C LEU A 84 6.80 -2.50 -12.20
N SER A 85 5.78 -2.57 -13.06
CA SER A 85 5.48 -1.49 -14.00
C SER A 85 4.92 -0.25 -13.31
N CYS A 86 4.09 -0.42 -12.27
CA CYS A 86 3.58 0.71 -11.49
C CYS A 86 4.62 1.32 -10.52
N LEU A 87 5.73 0.61 -10.27
CA LEU A 87 6.76 1.06 -9.34
C LEU A 87 7.47 2.33 -9.82
N ASN A 88 7.57 2.54 -11.14
CA ASN A 88 8.18 3.76 -11.68
C ASN A 88 7.33 5.01 -11.37
N GLU A 89 6.02 4.92 -11.55
CA GLU A 89 5.09 6.00 -11.19
C GLU A 89 5.08 6.26 -9.67
N ALA A 90 5.11 5.18 -8.87
CA ALA A 90 5.22 5.31 -7.42
C ALA A 90 6.50 6.04 -7.00
N ARG A 91 7.65 5.69 -7.60
CA ARG A 91 8.94 6.39 -7.36
C ARG A 91 8.87 7.86 -7.73
N TYR A 92 8.23 8.17 -8.85
CA TYR A 92 8.05 9.55 -9.29
C TYR A 92 7.20 10.35 -8.28
N GLY A 93 6.10 9.79 -7.78
CA GLY A 93 5.28 10.42 -6.74
C GLY A 93 6.03 10.64 -5.42
N ILE A 94 6.82 9.65 -4.98
CA ILE A 94 7.61 9.74 -3.74
C ILE A 94 8.62 10.88 -3.81
N ALA A 95 9.27 11.09 -4.96
CA ALA A 95 10.25 12.16 -5.13
C ALA A 95 9.63 13.55 -4.88
N TRP A 96 8.43 13.80 -5.39
CA TRP A 96 7.71 15.05 -5.14
C TRP A 96 7.27 15.21 -3.69
N GLY A 97 6.82 14.12 -3.04
CA GLY A 97 6.51 14.13 -1.62
C GLY A 97 7.72 14.49 -0.75
N ALA A 98 8.88 13.90 -1.04
CA ALA A 98 10.12 14.18 -0.34
C ALA A 98 10.57 15.64 -0.52
N LEU A 99 10.50 16.18 -1.74
CA LEU A 99 10.82 17.58 -2.01
C LEU A 99 9.88 18.54 -1.26
N GLY A 100 8.58 18.24 -1.24
CA GLY A 100 7.59 19.02 -0.48
C GLY A 100 7.89 19.03 1.02
N ALA A 101 8.19 17.87 1.59
CA ALA A 101 8.57 17.74 3.00
C ALA A 101 9.86 18.52 3.32
N ALA A 102 10.89 18.42 2.47
CA ALA A 102 12.13 19.17 2.62
C ALA A 102 11.91 20.68 2.60
N ARG A 103 11.08 21.18 1.67
CA ARG A 103 10.73 22.60 1.60
C ARG A 103 10.01 23.06 2.85
N SER A 104 9.03 22.28 3.34
CA SER A 104 8.31 22.58 4.59
C SER A 104 9.25 22.65 5.79
N ALA A 105 10.17 21.68 5.92
CA ALA A 105 11.17 21.67 6.98
C ALA A 105 12.10 22.89 6.92
N LEU A 106 12.57 23.26 5.73
CA LEU A 106 13.40 24.45 5.53
C LEU A 106 12.66 25.73 5.92
N THR A 107 11.42 25.90 5.47
CA THR A 107 10.60 27.07 5.83
C THR A 107 10.40 27.16 7.34
N ALA A 108 10.05 26.04 8.00
CA ALA A 108 9.90 26.01 9.45
C ALA A 108 11.20 26.38 10.19
N ALA A 109 12.35 25.87 9.72
CA ALA A 109 13.65 26.19 10.30
C ALA A 109 14.02 27.68 10.12
N LEU A 110 13.79 28.25 8.93
CA LEU A 110 14.05 29.67 8.65
C LEU A 110 13.18 30.59 9.51
N THR A 111 11.87 30.32 9.59
CA THR A 111 10.95 31.07 10.44
C THR A 111 11.42 31.04 11.90
N TYR A 112 11.71 29.85 12.43
CA TYR A 112 12.16 29.72 13.81
C TYR A 112 13.49 30.43 14.06
N ALA A 113 14.44 30.34 13.14
CA ALA A 113 15.74 31.01 13.27
C ALA A 113 15.63 32.54 13.28
N ALA A 114 14.68 33.11 12.54
CA ALA A 114 14.45 34.56 12.50
C ALA A 114 13.74 35.09 13.76
N GLU A 115 12.87 34.28 14.37
CA GLU A 115 12.06 34.69 15.52
C GLU A 115 12.72 34.38 16.88
N ARG A 116 13.62 33.38 16.92
CA ARG A 116 14.24 32.93 18.17
C ARG A 116 15.47 33.77 18.53
N THR A 117 15.34 34.61 19.56
CA THR A 117 16.51 35.27 20.19
C THR A 117 17.19 34.38 21.23
N GLN A 118 18.51 34.30 21.17
CA GLN A 118 19.37 33.74 22.22
C GLN A 118 20.52 34.71 22.52
N PHE A 119 20.94 34.76 23.78
CA PHE A 119 22.07 35.58 24.27
C PHE A 119 21.88 37.10 24.26
N GLY A 120 20.64 37.59 24.20
CA GLY A 120 20.32 39.02 24.29
C GLY A 120 20.39 39.71 22.94
#